data_AF-A0A1V5LLR9-F1
#
_entry.id   AF-A0A1V5LLR9-F1
#
_cell.length_a   1.000
_cell.length_b   1.000
_cell.length_c   1.000
_cell.angle_alpha   90.00
_cell.angle_beta   90.00
_cell.angle_gamma   90.00
#
_symmetry.space_group_name_H-M   'P 1'
#
loop_
_entity.id
_entity.type
_entity.pdbx_description
1 polymer ?
#
loop_
_entity_poly.entity_id
_entity_poly.type
_entity_poly.pdbx_seq_one_letter_code
_entity_poly.pdbx_strand_id
1 'polypeptide(L)' 'MVEGFSNKEISEKLIISISTVRTHVEHILEKLSVTGRTQAAVKAMKEGLL' A
#
# COMPACT_ATOMS: atom_id res chain seq x y z
N MET A 1 13.31 -2.01 0.97
CA MET A 1 12.65 -1.34 2.12
C MET A 1 11.37 -0.72 1.60
N VAL A 2 10.21 -1.03 2.16
CA VAL A 2 8.96 -0.31 1.82
C VAL A 2 9.15 1.12 2.32
N GLU A 3 9.22 2.10 1.43
CA GLU A 3 9.60 3.49 1.75
C GLU A 3 8.60 4.22 2.68
N GLY A 4 7.55 3.55 3.15
CA GLY A 4 6.69 4.06 4.22
C GLY A 4 5.85 5.27 3.86
N PHE A 5 5.76 5.64 2.58
CA PHE A 5 5.02 6.81 2.12
C PHE A 5 3.58 6.83 2.64
N SER A 6 3.14 8.01 3.05
CA SER A 6 1.74 8.31 3.32
C SER A 6 0.93 8.38 2.02
N ASN A 7 -0.39 8.19 2.13
CA ASN A 7 -1.27 8.31 0.96
C ASN A 7 -1.20 9.69 0.30
N LYS A 8 -0.85 10.74 1.07
CA LYS A 8 -0.63 12.09 0.56
C LYS A 8 0.60 12.15 -0.32
N GLU A 9 1.74 11.64 0.15
CA GLU A 9 2.98 11.61 -0.64
C GLU A 9 2.83 10.76 -1.91
N ILE A 10 2.10 9.64 -1.83
CA ILE A 10 1.79 8.82 -3.02
C ILE A 10 0.93 9.61 -4.00
N SER A 11 -0.08 10.33 -3.51
CA SER A 11 -0.98 11.14 -4.35
C SER A 11 -0.23 12.25 -5.09
N GLU A 12 0.73 12.89 -4.42
CA GLU A 12 1.57 13.95 -4.98
C GLU A 12 2.56 13.38 -6.01
N LYS A 13 3.22 12.26 -5.70
CA LYS A 13 4.18 11.60 -6.61
C LYS A 13 3.52 11.06 -7.88
N LEU A 14 2.32 10.51 -7.76
CA LEU A 14 1.60 9.89 -8.88
C LEU A 14 0.62 10.84 -9.58
N ILE A 15 0.47 12.08 -9.08
CA ILE A 15 -0.44 13.11 -9.64
C ILE A 15 -1.88 12.57 -9.73
N ILE A 16 -2.33 11.93 -8.65
CA ILE A 16 -3.70 11.40 -8.50
C ILE A 16 -4.31 11.87 -7.19
N SER A 17 -5.63 11.72 -7.03
CA SER A 17 -6.27 12.12 -5.79
C SER A 17 -5.94 11.20 -4.62
N ILE A 18 -5.97 11.72 -3.39
CA ILE A 18 -5.79 10.91 -2.16
C ILE A 18 -6.85 9.80 -2.06
N SER A 19 -8.09 10.04 -2.52
CA SER A 19 -9.14 9.04 -2.56
C SER A 19 -8.81 7.90 -3.54
N THR A 20 -8.27 8.21 -4.71
CA THR A 20 -7.75 7.20 -5.66
C THR A 20 -6.68 6.32 -5.01
N VAL A 21 -5.73 6.92 -4.29
CA VAL A 21 -4.72 6.16 -3.54
C VAL A 21 -5.35 5.26 -2.48
N ARG A 22 -6.33 5.75 -1.70
CA ARG A 22 -7.02 4.94 -0.68
C ARG A 22 -7.67 3.72 -1.31
N THR A 23 -8.42 3.89 -2.39
CA THR A 23 -9.07 2.77 -3.09
C THR A 23 -8.06 1.75 -3.61
N HIS A 24 -6.93 2.20 -4.17
CA HIS A 24 -5.87 1.27 -4.58
C HIS A 24 -5.27 0.51 -3.40
N VAL A 25 -4.98 1.18 -2.30
CA VAL A 25 -4.45 0.55 -1.08
C VAL A 25 -5.45 -0.46 -0.53
N GLU A 26 -6.73 -0.12 -0.44
CA GLU A 26 -7.80 -1.03 0.01
C GLU A 26 -7.85 -2.29 -0.85
N HIS A 27 -7.87 -2.16 -2.19
CA HIS A 27 -7.87 -3.31 -3.10
C HIS A 27 -6.59 -4.15 -2.98
N ILE A 28 -5.43 -3.54 -2.76
CA ILE A 28 -4.17 -4.27 -2.55
C ILE A 28 -4.25 -5.09 -1.25
N LEU A 29 -4.71 -4.47 -0.16
CA LEU A 29 -4.87 -5.13 1.14
C LEU A 29 -5.87 -6.29 1.05
N GLU A 30 -6.97 -6.11 0.33
CA GLU A 30 -7.96 -7.16 0.05
C GLU A 30 -7.36 -8.33 -0.72
N LYS A 31 -6.65 -8.05 -1.82
CA LYS A 31 -5.96 -9.08 -2.63
C LYS A 31 -4.90 -9.83 -1.83
N LEU A 32 -4.25 -9.14 -0.90
CA LEU A 32 -3.29 -9.74 0.02
C LEU A 32 -3.96 -10.38 1.25
N SER A 33 -5.28 -10.27 1.41
CA SER A 33 -6.05 -10.76 2.57
C SER A 33 -5.48 -10.30 3.92
N VAL A 34 -5.11 -9.02 4.00
CA VAL A 34 -4.56 -8.37 5.21
C VAL A 34 -5.29 -7.06 5.48
N THR A 35 -5.32 -6.59 6.73
CA THR A 35 -6.12 -5.42 7.12
C THR A 35 -5.33 -4.13 7.25
N GLY A 36 -4.01 -4.16 7.04
CA GLY A 36 -3.19 -2.98 7.17
C GLY A 36 -1.82 -3.08 6.52
N ARG A 37 -1.23 -1.91 6.25
CA ARG A 37 0.06 -1.76 5.58
C ARG A 37 1.21 -2.53 6.26
N THR A 38 1.20 -2.62 7.59
CA THR A 38 2.20 -3.38 8.35
C THR A 38 2.08 -4.89 8.08
N GLN A 39 0.85 -5.42 8.11
CA GLN A 39 0.60 -6.82 7.79
C GLN A 39 0.95 -7.11 6.33
N ALA A 40 0.62 -6.19 5.41
CA ALA A 40 1.00 -6.30 4.01
C ALA A 40 2.52 -6.35 3.81
N ALA A 41 3.28 -5.48 4.49
CA ALA A 41 4.74 -5.49 4.44
C ALA A 41 5.34 -6.80 5.00
N VAL A 42 4.83 -7.28 6.13
CA VAL A 42 5.26 -8.56 6.71
C VAL A 42 4.93 -9.73 5.80
N LYS A 43 3.74 -9.73 5.18
CA LYS A 43 3.34 -10.79 4.23
C LYS A 43 4.22 -10.76 2.97
N ALA A 44 4.46 -9.57 2.40
CA ALA A 44 5.34 -9.40 1.26
C ALA A 44 6.78 -9.86 1.55
N MET A 45 7.30 -9.61 2.75
CA MET A 45 8.59 -10.18 3.21
C MET A 45 8.57 -11.72 3.20
N LYS A 46 7.51 -12.33 3.75
CA LYS A 46 7.40 -13.79 3.85
C LYS A 46 7.25 -14.47 2.48
N GLU A 47 6.59 -13.79 1.54
CA GLU A 47 6.32 -14.31 0.19
C GLU A 47 7.42 -13.95 -0.83
N GLY A 48 8.46 -13.22 -0.41
CA GLY A 48 9.57 -12.82 -1.31
C GLY A 48 9.18 -11.76 -2.33
N LEU A 49 8.18 -10.93 -2.02
CA LEU A 49 7.63 -9.87 -2.89
C LEU A 49 8.26 -8.48 -2.63
N LEU A 50 9.38 -8.42 -1.90
CA LEU A 50 10.09 -7.18 -1.53
C LEU A 50 11.53 -7.13 -2.03
#